data_AF-A0A9E3EQ62-F1
#
_entry.id   AF-A0A9E3EQ62-F1
#
_cell.length_a   1.000
_cell.length_b   1.000
_cell.length_c   1.000
_cell.angle_alpha   90.00
_cell.angle_beta   90.00
_cell.angle_gamma   90.00
#
_symmetry.space_group_name_H-M   'P 1'
#
loop_
_entity.id
_entity.type
_entity.pdbx_description
1 polymer ?
#
loop_
_entity_poly.entity_id
_entity_poly.type
_entity_poly.pdbx_seq_one_letter_code
_entity_poly.pdbx_strand_id
1 'polypeptide(L)'
;MPDNSDEPTGLEFAYDLTLDEVRRRSAVLAAIGPDWDPIRALAEEEQAYGMLYSNLDAEQQRHYHALVSAGVLPQRAVDHVPD
;
A
#
# COMPACT_ATOMS: atom_id res chain seq x y z
N MET A 1 -27.32 31.09 43.27
CA MET A 1 -26.97 30.17 42.17
C MET A 1 -25.47 30.21 41.99
N PRO A 2 -24.78 29.07 41.84
CA PRO A 2 -23.37 29.09 41.46
C PRO A 2 -23.25 29.52 39.99
N ASP A 3 -22.23 30.32 39.74
CA ASP A 3 -21.81 30.80 38.43
C ASP A 3 -21.06 29.68 37.71
N ASN A 4 -21.63 29.19 36.61
CA ASN A 4 -21.13 28.05 35.82
C ASN A 4 -20.13 28.51 34.72
N SER A 5 -19.44 29.64 34.92
CA SER A 5 -18.55 30.24 33.90
C SER A 5 -17.22 29.49 33.66
N ASP A 6 -16.90 28.46 34.44
CA ASP A 6 -15.67 27.66 34.31
C ASP A 6 -15.95 26.24 33.79
N GLU A 7 -16.71 26.10 32.69
CA GLU A 7 -16.61 24.86 31.91
C GLU A 7 -15.24 24.84 31.22
N PRO A 8 -14.43 23.77 31.39
CA PRO A 8 -13.14 23.69 30.72
C PRO A 8 -13.37 23.71 29.22
N THR A 9 -13.03 24.85 28.61
CA THR A 9 -13.06 25.07 27.16
C THR A 9 -12.34 23.91 26.50
N GLY A 10 -13.09 23.06 25.78
CA GLY A 10 -12.57 21.83 25.21
C GLY A 10 -11.32 22.08 24.37
N LEU A 11 -10.26 21.33 24.64
CA LEU A 11 -9.04 21.35 23.84
C LEU A 11 -9.37 20.86 22.43
N GLU A 12 -9.28 21.76 21.45
CA GLU A 12 -9.43 21.41 20.05
C GLU A 12 -8.11 20.83 19.51
N PHE A 13 -8.14 19.56 19.11
CA PHE A 13 -7.01 18.89 18.47
C PHE A 13 -7.17 18.98 16.95
N ALA A 14 -6.45 19.91 16.33
CA ALA A 14 -6.29 19.94 14.88
C ALA A 14 -5.00 19.20 14.48
N TYR A 15 -5.15 18.13 13.70
CA TYR A 15 -4.04 17.35 13.15
C TYR A 15 -3.91 17.60 11.65
N ASP A 16 -2.71 18.00 11.21
CA ASP A 16 -2.36 18.04 9.80
C ASP A 16 -1.85 16.68 9.35
N LEU A 17 -2.77 15.84 8.87
CA LEU A 17 -2.45 14.51 8.35
C LEU A 17 -1.54 14.56 7.12
N THR A 18 -1.51 15.67 6.38
CA THR A 18 -0.64 15.82 5.20
C THR A 18 0.80 15.99 5.66
N LEU A 19 1.04 16.87 6.63
CA LEU A 19 2.35 17.06 7.23
C LEU A 19 2.86 15.77 7.90
N ASP A 20 1.98 15.10 8.64
CA ASP A 20 2.34 13.85 9.32
C ASP A 20 2.63 12.71 8.33
N GLU A 21 1.90 12.64 7.22
CA GLU A 21 2.18 11.67 6.15
C GLU A 21 3.53 11.95 5.47
N VAL A 22 3.87 13.21 5.22
CA VAL A 22 5.18 13.58 4.68
C VAL A 22 6.28 13.15 5.65
N ARG A 23 6.14 13.42 6.95
CA ARG A 23 7.11 12.98 7.98
C ARG A 23 7.27 11.47 8.00
N ARG A 24 6.15 10.73 7.96
CA ARG A 24 6.17 9.26 7.93
C ARG A 24 6.92 8.74 6.71
N ARG A 25 6.63 9.26 5.51
CA ARG A 25 7.32 8.87 4.27
C ARG A 25 8.81 9.19 4.31
N SER A 26 9.19 10.37 4.81
CA SER A 26 10.60 10.75 4.96
C SER A 26 11.34 9.82 5.91
N ALA A 27 10.73 9.47 7.06
CA ALA A 27 11.33 8.53 8.00
C ALA A 27 11.50 7.12 7.40
N VAL A 28 10.54 6.66 6.59
CA VAL A 28 10.64 5.38 5.86
C VAL A 28 11.80 5.42 4.88
N LEU A 29 11.89 6.45 4.02
CA LEU A 29 12.98 6.56 3.05
C LEU A 29 14.35 6.63 3.73
N ALA A 30 14.46 7.36 4.84
CA ALA A 30 15.69 7.42 5.63
C ALA A 30 16.08 6.06 6.22
N ALA A 31 15.10 5.24 6.65
CA ALA A 31 15.35 3.92 7.20
C ALA A 31 15.77 2.88 6.15
N ILE A 32 15.26 2.98 4.92
CA ILE A 32 15.68 2.10 3.81
C ILE A 32 17.12 2.44 3.39
N GLY A 33 17.47 3.72 3.40
CA GLY A 33 18.84 4.20 3.15
C GLY A 33 19.11 4.62 1.70
N PRO A 34 20.29 5.22 1.45
CA PRO A 34 20.61 5.89 0.19
C PRO A 34 20.86 4.92 -0.99
N ASP A 35 21.16 3.66 -0.72
CA ASP A 35 21.45 2.65 -1.74
C ASP A 35 20.18 1.99 -2.30
N TRP A 36 19.01 2.46 -1.89
CA TRP A 36 17.74 1.95 -2.39
C TRP A 36 17.50 2.41 -3.83
N ASP A 37 17.39 1.43 -4.73
CA ASP A 37 16.97 1.65 -6.10
C ASP A 37 15.48 1.27 -6.23
N PRO A 38 14.57 2.26 -6.31
CA PRO A 38 13.13 2.00 -6.39
C PRO A 38 12.72 1.34 -7.70
N ILE A 39 13.48 1.55 -8.79
CA ILE A 39 13.18 0.91 -10.09
C ILE A 39 13.53 -0.57 -10.02
N ARG A 40 14.71 -0.89 -9.48
CA ARG A 40 15.10 -2.29 -9.24
C ARG A 40 14.13 -2.99 -8.29
N ALA A 41 13.75 -2.34 -7.19
CA ALA A 41 12.81 -2.91 -6.22
C ALA A 41 11.43 -3.21 -6.86
N LEU A 42 10.94 -2.33 -7.74
CA LEU A 42 9.69 -2.56 -8.47
C LEU A 42 9.81 -3.74 -9.44
N ALA A 43 10.91 -3.84 -10.19
CA ALA A 43 11.15 -4.96 -11.10
C ALA A 43 11.27 -6.30 -10.34
N GLU A 44 11.93 -6.31 -9.19
CA GLU A 44 12.02 -7.48 -8.31
C GLU A 44 10.65 -7.89 -7.76
N GLU A 45 9.79 -6.93 -7.41
CA GLU A 45 8.41 -7.19 -6.98
C GLU A 45 7.56 -7.79 -8.11
N GLU A 46 7.69 -7.28 -9.34
CA GLU A 46 7.01 -7.84 -10.51
C GLU A 46 7.44 -9.28 -10.79
N GLN A 47 8.74 -9.56 -10.72
CA GLN A 47 9.27 -10.91 -10.86
C GLN A 47 8.75 -11.85 -9.75
N ALA A 48 8.81 -11.40 -8.49
CA ALA A 48 8.35 -12.18 -7.36
C ALA A 48 6.84 -12.49 -7.46
N TYR A 49 6.05 -11.53 -7.94
CA TYR A 49 4.62 -11.74 -8.20
C TYR A 49 4.40 -12.80 -9.29
N GLY A 50 5.13 -12.71 -10.41
CA GLY A 50 5.08 -13.71 -11.48
C GLY A 50 5.43 -15.12 -10.98
N MET A 51 6.42 -15.22 -10.10
CA MET A 51 6.78 -16.48 -9.45
C MET A 51 5.69 -16.98 -8.49
N LEU A 52 5.08 -16.09 -7.68
CA LEU A 52 4.08 -16.44 -6.69
C LEU A 52 2.82 -17.07 -7.31
N TYR A 53 2.42 -16.57 -8.47
CA TYR A 53 1.28 -17.10 -9.23
C TYR A 53 1.73 -17.94 -10.43
N SER A 54 2.98 -18.39 -10.44
CA SER A 54 3.44 -19.39 -11.40
C SER A 54 2.91 -20.77 -11.02
N ASN A 55 2.68 -21.62 -12.03
CA ASN A 55 2.33 -23.03 -11.84
C ASN A 55 1.06 -23.29 -11.02
N LEU A 56 0.09 -22.35 -11.06
CA LEU A 56 -1.22 -22.59 -10.46
C LEU A 56 -1.92 -23.76 -11.15
N ASP A 57 -2.53 -24.64 -10.36
CA ASP A 57 -3.43 -25.63 -10.89
C ASP A 57 -4.75 -24.99 -11.38
N ALA A 58 -5.61 -25.79 -12.02
CA ALA A 58 -6.84 -25.30 -12.62
C ALA A 58 -7.81 -24.67 -11.59
N GLU A 59 -7.83 -25.16 -10.35
CA GLU A 59 -8.69 -24.61 -9.31
C GLU A 59 -8.12 -23.29 -8.77
N GLN A 60 -6.81 -23.26 -8.50
CA GLN A 60 -6.08 -22.08 -8.07
C GLN A 60 -6.16 -20.96 -9.11
N GLN A 61 -6.01 -21.30 -10.40
CA GLN A 61 -6.12 -20.35 -11.50
C GLN A 61 -7.53 -19.73 -11.57
N ARG A 62 -8.59 -20.53 -11.32
CA ARG A 62 -9.97 -20.03 -11.25
C ARG A 62 -10.16 -19.03 -10.11
N HIS A 63 -9.61 -19.33 -8.92
CA HIS A 63 -9.66 -18.41 -7.79
C HIS A 63 -8.87 -17.13 -8.06
N TYR A 64 -7.67 -17.23 -8.65
CA TYR A 64 -6.88 -16.07 -9.07
C TYR A 64 -7.69 -15.15 -9.99
N HIS A 65 -8.32 -15.69 -11.04
CA HIS A 65 -9.17 -14.91 -11.94
C HIS A 65 -10.36 -14.24 -11.23
N ALA A 66 -11.01 -14.95 -10.29
CA ALA A 66 -12.11 -14.38 -9.52
C ALA A 66 -11.65 -13.20 -8.65
N LEU A 67 -10.48 -13.32 -8.02
CA LEU A 67 -9.91 -12.25 -7.19
C LEU A 67 -9.48 -11.03 -8.02
N VAL A 68 -8.91 -11.25 -9.21
CA VAL A 68 -8.59 -10.16 -10.16
C VAL A 68 -9.88 -9.47 -10.61
N SER A 69 -10.91 -10.24 -11.00
CA SER A 69 -12.20 -9.67 -11.43
C SER A 69 -12.92 -8.90 -10.32
N ALA A 70 -12.73 -9.30 -9.06
CA ALA A 70 -13.28 -8.61 -7.90
C ALA A 70 -12.46 -7.37 -7.47
N GLY A 71 -11.31 -7.12 -8.11
CA GLY A 71 -10.40 -6.03 -7.74
C GLY A 71 -9.63 -6.26 -6.45
N VAL A 72 -9.65 -7.48 -5.91
CA VAL A 72 -8.87 -7.87 -4.73
C VAL A 72 -7.39 -8.04 -5.10
N LEU A 73 -7.13 -8.63 -6.27
CA LEU A 73 -5.80 -8.68 -6.85
C LEU A 73 -5.69 -7.69 -8.01
N PRO A 74 -4.52 -7.05 -8.19
CA PRO A 74 -4.30 -6.12 -9.29
C PRO A 74 -4.37 -6.85 -10.64
N GLN A 75 -4.99 -6.21 -11.63
CA GLN A 75 -4.92 -6.67 -13.01
C GLN A 75 -3.55 -6.28 -13.57
N ARG A 76 -2.63 -7.25 -13.64
CA ARG A 76 -1.34 -7.08 -14.33
C ARG A 76 -1.44 -7.61 -15.75
N ALA A 77 -0.75 -6.95 -16.69
CA ALA A 77 -0.54 -7.50 -18.02
C ALA A 77 0.23 -8.80 -17.84
N VAL A 78 -0.47 -9.93 -17.87
CA VAL A 78 0.16 -11.24 -17.98
C VAL A 78 0.98 -11.17 -19.25
N ASP A 79 2.28 -11.43 -19.19
CA ASP A 79 3.17 -11.44 -20.35
C ASP A 79 2.50 -12.23 -21.49
N HIS A 80 1.85 -11.51 -22.40
CA HIS A 80 1.44 -12.09 -23.65
C HIS A 80 2.72 -12.12 -24.47
N VAL A 81 3.49 -13.20 -24.34
CA VAL A 81 4.40 -13.60 -25.39
C VAL A 81 3.50 -13.94 -26.58
N PRO A 82 3.53 -13.17 -27.69
CA PRO A 82 2.97 -13.63 -28.93
C PRO A 82 3.94 -14.66 -29.52
N ASP A 83 3.40 -15.77 -30.01
CA ASP A 83 4.11 -16.76 -30.84
C ASP A 83 4.79 -16.13 -32.07
#